data_AF-A0A096ZSQ3-F1
#
_entry.id   AF-A0A096ZSQ3-F1
#
_cell.length_a   1.000
_cell.length_b   1.000
_cell.length_c   1.000
_cell.angle_alpha   90.00
_cell.angle_beta   90.00
_cell.angle_gamma   90.00
#
_symmetry.space_group_name_H-M   'P 1'
#
loop_
_entity.id
_entity.type
_entity.pdbx_description
1 polymer ?
#
loop_
_entity_poly.entity_id
_entity_poly.type
_entity_poly.pdbx_seq_one_letter_code
_entity_poly.pdbx_strand_id
1 'polypeptide(L)'
;DGWQTEIETVNGDKVMSKVLPDIGKVFKLEVMLEQQTDDLYEELVDNMEQMGEWNPNVKQVKILQKIGQDTMITHEISGETPGNVVGPRDFVSVRCAKRRGSTCFLAGMS
;
A
#
# COMPACT_ATOMS: atom_id res chain seq x y z
N ASP A 1 -5.08 22.88 -4.00
CA ASP A 1 -4.93 21.44 -4.30
C ASP A 1 -6.12 20.58 -3.84
N GLY A 2 -6.94 21.06 -2.90
CA GLY A 2 -8.19 20.40 -2.50
C GLY A 2 -8.01 19.17 -1.61
N TRP A 3 -6.82 18.99 -1.03
CA TRP A 3 -6.54 17.99 0.00
C TRP A 3 -6.76 18.60 1.39
N GLN A 4 -7.36 17.83 2.30
CA GLN A 4 -7.54 18.17 3.71
C GLN A 4 -6.56 17.36 4.55
N THR A 5 -5.81 17.98 5.46
CA THR A 5 -4.96 17.26 6.42
C THR A 5 -5.82 16.60 7.51
N GLU A 6 -5.59 15.31 7.76
CA GLU A 6 -6.26 14.52 8.80
C GLU A 6 -5.33 14.24 9.99
N ILE A 7 -4.07 13.90 9.70
CA ILE A 7 -3.04 13.58 10.70
C ILE A 7 -1.73 14.22 10.25
N GLU A 8 -0.99 14.81 11.19
CA GLU A 8 0.40 15.22 11.02
C GLU A 8 1.18 14.74 12.24
N THR A 9 2.24 13.95 12.02
CA THR A 9 3.09 13.42 13.10
C THR A 9 4.22 14.39 13.41
N VAL A 10 4.85 14.22 14.57
CA VAL A 10 6.03 15.02 14.99
C VAL A 10 7.23 14.87 14.03
N ASN A 11 7.28 13.77 13.28
CA ASN A 11 8.32 13.51 12.29
C ASN A 11 8.00 14.12 10.91
N GLY A 12 6.83 14.77 10.77
CA GLY A 12 6.39 15.41 9.54
C GLY A 12 5.57 14.52 8.62
N ASP A 13 5.25 13.29 9.01
CA ASP A 13 4.40 12.39 8.23
C ASP A 13 2.97 12.90 8.19
N LYS A 14 2.35 12.86 7.01
CA LYS A 14 1.02 13.42 6.81
C LYS A 14 0.06 12.39 6.24
N VAL A 15 -1.12 12.32 6.85
CA VAL A 15 -2.30 11.71 6.23
C VAL A 15 -3.22 12.83 5.78
N MET A 16 -3.54 12.86 4.50
CA MET A 16 -4.48 13.79 3.89
C MET A 16 -5.67 13.04 3.31
N SER A 17 -6.80 13.71 3.13
CA SER A 17 -7.97 13.16 2.46
C SER A 17 -8.55 14.10 1.41
N LYS A 18 -9.29 13.52 0.47
CA LYS A 18 -10.05 14.26 -0.56
C LYS A 18 -11.25 13.44 -1.00
N VAL A 19 -12.37 14.09 -1.30
CA VAL A 19 -13.53 13.42 -1.92
C VAL A 19 -13.41 13.54 -3.43
N LEU A 20 -13.37 12.41 -4.12
CA LEU A 20 -13.36 12.32 -5.59
C LEU A 20 -14.75 11.93 -6.08
N PRO A 21 -15.25 12.50 -7.20
CA PRO A 21 -16.62 12.28 -7.68
C PRO A 21 -17.02 10.81 -7.83
N ASP A 22 -16.13 9.96 -8.37
CA ASP A 22 -16.46 8.58 -8.73
C ASP A 22 -15.93 7.51 -7.74
N ILE A 23 -15.09 7.92 -6.79
CA ILE A 23 -14.40 7.01 -5.86
C ILE A 23 -14.84 7.24 -4.40
N GLY A 24 -15.28 8.45 -4.07
CA GLY A 24 -15.58 8.86 -2.69
C GLY A 24 -14.34 9.39 -1.97
N LYS A 25 -14.28 9.24 -0.64
CA LYS A 25 -13.18 9.75 0.19
C LYS A 25 -11.95 8.87 0.01
N VAL A 26 -10.86 9.45 -0.50
CA VAL A 26 -9.54 8.81 -0.60
C VAL A 26 -8.58 9.38 0.44
N PHE A 27 -7.56 8.59 0.79
CA PHE A 27 -6.49 8.98 1.72
C PHE A 27 -5.14 8.98 1.00
N LYS A 28 -4.30 9.96 1.33
CA LYS A 28 -2.91 10.08 0.87
C LYS A 28 -1.99 10.09 2.08
N LEU A 29 -1.12 9.09 2.19
CA LEU A 29 0.00 9.07 3.13
C LEU A 29 1.23 9.68 2.45
N GLU A 30 1.86 10.65 3.09
CA GLU A 30 3.09 11.32 2.62
C GLU A 30 4.15 11.20 3.72
N VAL A 31 5.26 10.53 3.40
CA VAL A 31 6.34 10.16 4.33
C VAL A 31 7.67 10.32 3.59
N MET A 32 8.70 10.78 4.29
CA MET A 32 10.09 10.79 3.81
C MET A 32 10.87 9.69 4.53
N LEU A 33 11.52 8.81 3.77
CA LEU A 33 12.36 7.74 4.30
C LEU A 33 13.82 7.99 3.91
N GLU A 34 14.73 7.88 4.87
CA GLU A 34 16.18 7.96 4.66
C GLU A 34 16.74 6.61 4.13
N GLN A 35 16.20 6.15 3.00
CA GLN A 35 16.54 4.87 2.37
C GLN A 35 16.68 5.02 0.85
N GLN A 36 17.41 4.10 0.21
CA GLN A 36 17.48 4.09 -1.25
C GLN A 36 16.15 3.59 -1.84
N THR A 37 15.77 4.13 -3.00
CA THR A 37 14.53 3.75 -3.67
C THR A 37 14.52 2.28 -4.08
N ASP A 38 15.66 1.70 -4.45
CA ASP A 38 15.77 0.29 -4.82
C ASP A 38 15.52 -0.62 -3.62
N ASP A 39 16.12 -0.32 -2.46
CA ASP A 39 15.91 -1.09 -1.21
C ASP A 39 14.43 -1.08 -0.79
N LEU A 40 13.77 0.08 -0.89
CA LEU A 40 12.34 0.20 -0.61
C LEU A 40 11.48 -0.55 -1.63
N TYR A 41 11.89 -0.55 -2.91
CA TYR A 41 11.16 -1.26 -3.94
C TYR A 41 11.25 -2.78 -3.75
N GLU A 42 12.44 -3.28 -3.43
CA GLU A 42 12.65 -4.69 -3.12
C GLU A 42 11.76 -5.12 -1.95
N GLU A 43 11.76 -4.36 -0.85
CA GLU A 43 10.96 -4.69 0.35
C GLU A 43 9.44 -4.61 0.10
N LEU A 44 8.98 -3.59 -0.64
CA LEU A 44 7.55 -3.33 -0.81
C LEU A 44 6.91 -4.07 -2.00
N VAL A 45 7.71 -4.46 -2.99
CA VAL A 45 7.23 -5.05 -4.25
C VAL A 45 7.79 -6.44 -4.46
N ASP A 46 9.12 -6.60 -4.50
CA ASP A 46 9.73 -7.87 -4.85
C ASP A 46 9.54 -8.93 -3.74
N ASN A 47 9.60 -8.49 -2.48
CA ASN A 47 9.41 -9.29 -1.27
C ASN A 47 8.01 -9.13 -0.66
N MET A 48 6.99 -8.74 -1.45
CA MET A 48 5.67 -8.43 -0.90
C MET A 48 5.00 -9.60 -0.18
N GLU A 49 5.31 -10.85 -0.54
CA GLU A 49 4.79 -12.05 0.15
C GLU A 49 5.37 -12.22 1.56
N GLN A 50 6.51 -11.59 1.86
CA GLN A 50 7.15 -11.54 3.18
C GLN A 50 6.68 -10.34 4.01
N MET A 51 5.83 -9.46 3.48
CA MET A 51 5.39 -8.23 4.17
C MET A 51 4.77 -8.48 5.54
N GLY A 52 4.13 -9.64 5.75
CA GLY A 52 3.54 -10.02 7.04
C GLY A 52 4.57 -10.33 8.13
N GLU A 53 5.85 -10.51 7.80
CA GLU A 53 6.92 -10.76 8.78
C GLU A 53 7.25 -9.52 9.61
N TRP A 54 7.07 -8.32 9.04
CA TRP A 54 7.38 -7.05 9.69
C TRP A 54 6.18 -6.10 9.81
N ASN A 55 5.14 -6.25 9.00
CA ASN A 55 3.97 -5.38 9.04
C ASN A 55 2.81 -6.03 9.84
N PRO A 56 2.57 -5.61 11.10
CA PRO A 56 1.51 -6.22 11.91
C PRO A 56 0.10 -5.99 11.36
N ASN A 57 -0.10 -5.03 10.46
CA ASN A 57 -1.39 -4.78 9.82
C ASN A 57 -1.66 -5.70 8.62
N VAL A 58 -0.69 -6.55 8.24
CA VAL A 58 -0.78 -7.50 7.15
C VAL A 58 -0.53 -8.90 7.69
N LYS A 59 -1.53 -9.77 7.62
CA LYS A 59 -1.38 -11.17 8.03
C LYS A 59 -0.70 -12.00 6.95
N GLN A 60 -1.08 -11.77 5.69
CA GLN A 60 -0.55 -12.53 4.56
C GLN A 60 -0.73 -11.72 3.28
N VAL A 61 0.25 -11.81 2.39
CA VAL A 61 0.11 -11.49 0.97
C VAL A 61 0.48 -12.75 0.20
N LYS A 62 -0.34 -13.11 -0.78
CA LYS A 62 -0.08 -14.23 -1.68
C LYS A 62 -0.24 -13.79 -3.12
N ILE A 63 0.76 -14.02 -3.96
CA ILE A 63 0.64 -13.80 -5.40
C ILE A 63 -0.07 -15.01 -6.00
N LEU A 64 -1.31 -14.79 -6.45
CA LEU A 64 -2.13 -15.83 -7.07
C LEU A 64 -1.67 -16.11 -8.50
N GLN A 65 -1.31 -15.07 -9.24
CA GLN A 65 -0.90 -15.17 -10.63
C GLN A 65 -0.05 -13.96 -11.03
N LYS A 66 1.01 -14.19 -11.84
CA LYS A 66 1.74 -13.13 -12.55
C LYS A 66 1.30 -13.09 -14.01
N ILE A 67 1.13 -11.88 -14.55
CA ILE A 67 0.72 -11.62 -15.94
C ILE A 67 1.77 -10.71 -16.57
N GLY A 68 2.62 -11.28 -17.41
CA GLY A 68 3.77 -10.56 -17.93
C GLY A 68 4.77 -10.18 -16.83
N GLN A 69 5.49 -9.07 -17.03
CA GLN A 69 6.56 -8.65 -16.13
C GLN A 69 6.05 -7.82 -14.94
N ASP A 70 5.04 -6.99 -15.17
CA ASP A 70 4.70 -5.90 -14.26
C ASP A 70 3.37 -6.11 -13.52
N THR A 71 2.53 -7.05 -13.99
CA THR A 71 1.17 -7.22 -13.49
C THR A 71 1.04 -8.52 -12.70
N MET A 72 0.31 -8.46 -11.59
CA MET A 72 0.05 -9.60 -10.72
C MET A 72 -1.33 -9.53 -10.08
N ILE A 73 -1.89 -10.68 -9.74
CA ILE A 73 -3.11 -10.81 -8.94
C ILE A 73 -2.66 -11.24 -7.54
N THR A 74 -3.08 -10.51 -6.52
CA THR A 74 -2.74 -10.78 -5.11
C THR A 74 -3.98 -11.14 -4.31
N HIS A 75 -3.81 -12.04 -3.34
CA HIS A 75 -4.73 -12.24 -2.22
C HIS A 75 -4.06 -11.71 -0.95
N GLU A 76 -4.69 -10.77 -0.27
CA GLU A 76 -4.11 -10.07 0.87
C GLU A 76 -5.07 -10.15 2.04
N ILE A 77 -4.55 -10.57 3.20
CA ILE A 77 -5.32 -10.72 4.43
C ILE A 77 -4.81 -9.69 5.42
N SER A 78 -5.70 -8.84 5.93
CA SER A 78 -5.35 -7.86 6.95
C SER A 78 -5.03 -8.53 8.29
N GLY A 79 -4.13 -7.92 9.05
CA GLY A 79 -3.93 -8.22 10.46
C GLY A 79 -5.16 -7.90 11.31
N GLU A 80 -5.13 -8.30 12.57
CA GLU A 80 -6.16 -7.95 13.55
C GLU A 80 -6.06 -6.46 13.91
N THR A 81 -7.21 -5.82 14.14
CA THR A 81 -7.22 -4.42 14.57
C THR A 81 -7.24 -4.33 16.10
N PRO A 82 -6.70 -3.25 16.72
CA PRO A 82 -6.74 -3.09 18.16
C PRO A 82 -8.15 -3.22 18.73
N GLY A 83 -8.33 -4.16 19.67
CA GLY A 83 -9.61 -4.42 20.31
C GLY A 83 -10.66 -5.11 19.43
N ASN A 84 -10.29 -5.61 18.23
CA ASN A 84 -11.17 -6.30 17.29
C ASN A 84 -12.45 -5.50 16.92
N VAL A 85 -12.37 -4.17 16.96
CA VAL A 85 -13.48 -3.28 16.62
C VAL A 85 -13.80 -3.34 15.12
N VAL A 86 -12.78 -3.58 14.29
CA VAL A 86 -12.94 -3.85 12.86
C VAL A 86 -12.56 -5.31 12.60
N GLY A 87 -13.53 -6.10 12.12
CA GLY A 87 -13.30 -7.50 11.78
C GLY A 87 -12.25 -7.68 10.68
N PRO A 88 -11.56 -8.84 10.64
CA PRO A 88 -10.57 -9.14 9.60
C PRO A 88 -11.17 -9.02 8.19
N ARG A 89 -10.37 -8.54 7.24
CA ARG A 89 -10.75 -8.44 5.82
C ARG A 89 -9.68 -9.07 4.96
N ASP A 90 -10.13 -9.64 3.85
CA ASP A 90 -9.25 -10.04 2.77
C ASP A 90 -9.62 -9.36 1.46
N PHE A 91 -8.66 -9.31 0.55
CA PHE A 91 -8.76 -8.60 -0.72
C PHE A 91 -8.16 -9.45 -1.81
N VAL A 92 -8.84 -9.53 -2.96
CA VAL A 92 -8.26 -10.01 -4.20
C VAL A 92 -8.13 -8.81 -5.13
N SER A 93 -6.90 -8.46 -5.51
CA SER A 93 -6.63 -7.25 -6.30
C SER A 93 -5.73 -7.57 -7.49
N VAL A 94 -5.93 -6.85 -8.60
CA VAL A 94 -4.91 -6.74 -9.64
C VAL A 94 -3.96 -5.60 -9.27
N ARG A 95 -2.66 -5.83 -9.42
CA ARG A 95 -1.59 -4.86 -9.17
C ARG A 95 -0.69 -4.71 -10.38
N CYS A 96 -0.16 -3.51 -10.58
CA CYS A 96 0.82 -3.18 -11.62
C CYS A 96 1.99 -2.43 -11.00
N ALA A 97 3.18 -3.02 -11.08
CA ALA A 97 4.43 -2.44 -10.63
C ALA A 97 5.20 -1.88 -11.83
N LYS A 98 5.49 -0.57 -11.81
CA LYS A 98 6.14 0.13 -12.93
C LYS A 98 7.24 1.05 -12.45
N ARG A 99 8.28 1.17 -13.26
CA ARG A 99 9.37 2.14 -13.06
C ARG A 99 9.42 3.15 -14.20
N ARG A 100 9.55 4.43 -13.87
CA ARG A 100 9.76 5.54 -14.81
C ARG A 100 10.92 6.40 -14.33
N GLY A 101 12.10 6.16 -14.90
CA GLY A 101 13.33 6.82 -14.44
C GLY A 101 13.61 6.47 -12.98
N SER A 102 13.77 7.48 -12.14
CA SER A 102 13.99 7.32 -10.70
C SER A 102 12.72 7.09 -9.87
N THR A 103 11.54 7.04 -10.49
CA THR A 103 10.26 6.86 -9.78
C THR A 103 9.69 5.47 -10.00
N CYS A 104 9.27 4.82 -8.91
CA CYS A 104 8.57 3.54 -8.94
C CYS A 104 7.11 3.73 -8.52
N PHE A 105 6.22 2.90 -9.06
CA PHE A 105 4.79 2.93 -8.80
C PHE A 105 4.31 1.49 -8.57
N LEU A 106 3.51 1.30 -7.51
CA LEU A 106 2.68 0.11 -7.34
C LEU A 106 1.23 0.58 -7.33
N ALA A 107 0.50 0.31 -8.40
CA ALA A 107 -0.92 0.61 -8.51
C ALA A 107 -1.73 -0.67 -8.36
N GLY A 108 -2.96 -0.57 -7.83
CA GLY A 108 -3.85 -1.72 -7.77
C GLY A 108 -5.31 -1.34 -7.60
N MET A 109 -6.19 -2.28 -7.93
CA MET A 109 -7.64 -2.18 -7.73
C MET A 109 -8.25 -3.56 -7.56
N SER A 110 -9.41 -3.61 -6.90
CA SER A 110 -10.28 -4.78 -6.74
C SER A 110 -11.49 -4.70 -7.65
#